data_AF-A0A832U3R5-F1
#
_entry.id   AF-A0A832U3R5-F1
#
_cell.length_a   1.000
_cell.length_b   1.000
_cell.length_c   1.000
_cell.angle_alpha   90.00
_cell.angle_beta   90.00
_cell.angle_gamma   90.00
#
_symmetry.space_group_name_H-M   'P 1'
#
loop_
_entity.id
_entity.type
_entity.pdbx_description
1 polymer ?
#
loop_
_entity_poly.entity_id
_entity_poly.type
_entity_poly.pdbx_seq_one_letter_code
_entity_poly.pdbx_strand_id
1 'polypeptide(L)' 'MDTEFRELFKVKAEFDSSMEKTEINVKQYAAFVCALCQKEKLKHLDGSGLAKVVEHSSRLADDQQKLSTRFAEV' A
#
# COMPACT_ATOMS: atom_id res chain seq x y z
N MET A 1 2.80 -32.74 7.68
CA MET A 1 2.80 -31.62 6.71
C MET A 1 2.78 -32.27 5.35
N ASP A 2 1.65 -32.12 4.66
CA ASP A 2 1.35 -32.86 3.43
C ASP A 2 2.20 -32.34 2.26
N THR A 3 2.92 -33.25 1.61
CA THR A 3 3.86 -32.96 0.53
C THR A 3 3.11 -32.52 -0.75
N GLU A 4 1.80 -32.80 -0.84
CA GLU A 4 0.93 -32.40 -1.96
C GLU A 4 0.67 -30.89 -2.06
N PHE A 5 0.82 -30.12 -0.96
CA PHE A 5 0.48 -28.69 -0.98
C PHE A 5 1.50 -27.82 -1.74
N ARG A 6 2.74 -28.30 -1.91
CA ARG A 6 3.80 -27.56 -2.62
C ARG A 6 3.71 -27.63 -4.14
N GLU A 7 2.98 -28.58 -4.72
CA GLU A 7 2.88 -28.69 -6.19
C GLU A 7 1.91 -27.69 -6.81
N LEU A 8 0.94 -27.19 -6.04
CA LEU A 8 -0.12 -26.29 -6.53
C LEU A 8 0.21 -24.80 -6.40
N PHE A 9 1.20 -24.41 -5.60
CA PHE A 9 1.59 -23.01 -5.40
C PHE A 9 3.09 -22.81 -5.63
N LYS A 10 3.51 -22.87 -6.90
CA LYS A 10 4.91 -22.62 -7.30
C LYS A 10 5.33 -21.14 -7.21
N VAL A 11 4.38 -20.22 -7.08
CA VAL A 11 4.67 -18.78 -6.98
C VAL A 11 4.59 -18.36 -5.52
N LYS A 12 5.76 -18.17 -4.90
CA LYS A 12 5.87 -17.52 -3.59
C LYS A 12 5.74 -16.01 -3.81
N ALA A 13 4.55 -15.46 -3.56
CA ALA A 13 4.36 -14.02 -3.50
C ALA A 13 4.81 -13.51 -2.13
N GLU A 14 6.01 -12.93 -2.05
CA GLU A 14 6.43 -12.17 -0.87
C GLU A 14 5.79 -10.78 -0.96
N PHE A 15 4.66 -10.61 -0.29
CA PHE A 15 4.09 -9.30 -0.06
C PHE A 15 4.87 -8.64 1.07
N ASP A 16 5.78 -7.72 0.73
CA ASP A 16 6.39 -6.85 1.74
C ASP A 16 5.30 -5.98 2.36
N SER A 17 5.36 -5.81 3.68
CA SER A 17 4.45 -4.95 4.45
C SER A 17 4.76 -3.46 4.33
N SER A 18 5.87 -3.11 3.66
CA SER A 18 6.30 -1.75 3.44
C SER A 18 6.96 -1.58 2.07
N MET A 19 7.05 -0.35 1.58
CA MET A 19 7.80 0.01 0.38
C MET A 19 8.59 1.29 0.62
N GLU A 20 9.68 1.51 -0.12
CA GLU A 20 10.46 2.75 -0.02
C GLU A 20 9.63 3.99 -0.40
N LYS A 21 9.84 5.09 0.30
CA LYS A 21 9.20 6.38 0.03
C LYS A 21 9.99 7.18 -1.01
N THR A 22 10.01 6.66 -2.23
CA THR A 22 10.53 7.38 -3.40
C THR A 22 9.43 8.25 -4.02
N GLU A 23 9.80 9.26 -4.82
CA GLU A 23 8.81 10.07 -5.54
C GLU A 23 7.89 9.23 -6.44
N ILE A 24 8.44 8.18 -7.06
CA ILE A 24 7.69 7.26 -7.91
C ILE A 24 6.66 6.50 -7.07
N ASN A 25 7.08 5.94 -5.94
CA ASN A 25 6.20 5.16 -5.06
C ASN A 25 5.12 6.05 -4.41
N VAL A 26 5.44 7.30 -4.07
CA VAL A 26 4.44 8.28 -3.58
C VAL A 26 3.41 8.60 -4.66
N LYS A 27 3.81 8.77 -5.92
CA LYS A 27 2.88 8.98 -7.05
C LYS A 27 1.99 7.77 -7.29
N GLN A 28 2.55 6.56 -7.22
CA GLN A 28 1.77 5.32 -7.34
C GLN A 28 0.79 5.15 -6.17
N TYR A 29 1.23 5.45 -4.95
CA TYR A 29 0.37 5.45 -3.76
C TYR A 29 -0.79 6.45 -3.92
N ALA A 30 -0.51 7.65 -4.42
CA ALA A 30 -1.53 8.65 -4.71
C ALA A 30 -2.54 8.17 -5.77
N ALA A 31 -2.05 7.56 -6.86
CA ALA A 31 -2.91 6.99 -7.89
C ALA A 31 -3.82 5.88 -7.32
N PHE A 32 -3.30 5.04 -6.43
CA PHE A 32 -4.09 4.03 -5.73
C PHE A 32 -5.19 4.65 -4.88
N VAL A 33 -4.88 5.67 -4.07
CA VAL A 33 -5.88 6.37 -3.25
C VAL A 33 -6.96 7.01 -4.13
N CYS A 34 -6.57 7.64 -5.24
CA CYS A 34 -7.53 8.21 -6.19
C CYS A 34 -8.45 7.14 -6.82
N ALA A 35 -7.89 6.00 -7.22
CA ALA A 35 -8.65 4.88 -7.76
C ALA A 35 -9.63 4.31 -6.72
N LEU A 36 -9.22 4.23 -5.46
CA LEU A 36 -10.09 3.82 -4.35
C LEU A 36 -11.24 4.80 -4.16
N CYS A 37 -10.97 6.11 -4.15
CA CYS A 37 -12.04 7.12 -4.08
C CYS A 37 -13.06 6.96 -5.21
N GLN A 38 -12.61 6.69 -6.44
CA GLN A 38 -13.52 6.47 -7.58
C GLN A 38 -14.35 5.20 -7.42
N LYS A 39 -13.69 4.09 -7.07
CA LYS A 39 -14.34 2.79 -6.89
C LYS A 39 -15.43 2.85 -5.81
N GLU A 40 -15.12 3.50 -4.69
CA GLU A 40 -16.01 3.59 -3.53
C GLU A 40 -16.94 4.83 -3.58
N LYS A 41 -16.93 5.60 -4.67
CA LYS A 41 -17.73 6.83 -4.87
C LYS A 41 -17.53 7.90 -3.78
N LEU A 42 -16.30 8.03 -3.30
CA LEU A 42 -15.88 9.03 -2.32
C LEU A 42 -15.41 10.33 -3.03
N LYS A 43 -15.41 11.43 -2.28
CA LYS A 43 -14.79 12.68 -2.76
C LYS A 43 -13.28 12.50 -2.87
N HIS A 44 -12.69 13.06 -3.92
CA HIS A 44 -11.24 13.11 -4.06
C HIS A 44 -10.58 13.94 -2.96
N LEU A 45 -9.37 13.53 -2.57
CA LEU A 45 -8.53 14.29 -1.66
C LEU A 45 -7.86 15.43 -2.42
N ASP A 46 -7.73 16.58 -1.75
CA ASP A 46 -6.80 17.60 -2.19
C ASP A 46 -5.35 17.21 -1.82
N GLY A 47 -4.39 18.02 -2.24
CA GLY A 47 -2.97 17.75 -1.98
C GLY A 47 -2.62 17.65 -0.49
N SER A 48 -3.33 18.40 0.36
CA SER A 48 -3.09 18.37 1.81
C SER A 48 -3.63 17.10 2.47
N GLY A 49 -4.80 16.64 2.02
CA GLY A 49 -5.40 15.38 2.44
C GLY A 49 -4.52 14.20 2.04
N LEU A 50 -4.06 14.18 0.79
CA LEU A 50 -3.17 13.15 0.30
C LEU A 50 -1.83 13.14 1.06
N ALA A 51 -1.26 14.30 1.35
CA ALA A 51 -0.02 14.40 2.15
C ALA A 51 -0.18 13.77 3.54
N LYS A 52 -1.31 14.01 4.21
CA LYS A 52 -1.60 13.38 5.51
C LYS A 52 -1.76 11.86 5.43
N VAL A 53 -2.33 11.34 4.34
CA VAL A 53 -2.42 9.88 4.14
C VAL A 53 -1.03 9.27 3.96
N VAL A 54 -0.14 9.92 3.20
CA VAL A 54 1.25 9.48 3.01
C VAL A 54 2.06 9.55 4.31
N GLU A 55 1.84 10.59 5.12
CA GLU A 55 2.44 10.69 6.46
C GLU A 55 1.96 9.53 7.36
N HIS A 56 0.65 9.27 7.34
CA HIS A 56 0.06 8.18 8.13
C HIS A 56 0.60 6.81 7.69
N SER A 57 0.77 6.56 6.40
CA SER A 57 1.34 5.30 5.93
C SER A 57 2.81 5.12 6.32
N SER A 58 3.57 6.22 6.42
CA SER A 58 4.94 6.17 6.98
C SER A 58 4.93 5.84 8.47
N ARG A 59 3.97 6.39 9.23
CA ARG A 59 3.77 6.08 10.65
C ARG A 59 3.41 4.61 10.87
N LEU A 60 2.57 4.03 10.01
CA LEU A 60 2.21 2.61 10.06
C LEU A 60 3.39 1.69 9.72
N ALA A 61 4.34 2.16 8.90
CA ALA A 61 5.56 1.43 8.59
C ALA A 61 6.65 1.56 9.68
N ASP A 62 6.40 2.38 10.72
CA ASP A 62 7.35 2.75 11.78
C ASP A 62 8.70 3.27 11.21
N ASP A 63 8.66 3.86 10.02
CA ASP A 63 9.84 4.32 9.28
C ASP A 63 9.47 5.48 8.35
N GLN A 64 10.14 6.63 8.52
CA GLN A 64 9.87 7.85 7.74
C GLN A 64 10.27 7.74 6.26
N GLN A 65 11.13 6.78 5.92
CA GLN A 65 11.60 6.49 4.55
C GLN A 65 10.80 5.36 3.90
N LYS A 66 9.76 4.84 4.56
CA LYS A 66 8.90 3.79 4.02
C LYS A 66 7.44 4.19 4.06
N LEU A 67 6.63 3.47 3.30
CA LEU A 67 5.18 3.56 3.24
C LEU A 67 4.62 2.17 3.51
N SER A 68 3.64 2.06 4.41
CA SER A 68 2.93 0.81 4.62
C SER A 68 2.15 0.41 3.35
N THR A 69 2.24 -0.86 3.00
CA THR A 69 1.47 -1.49 1.90
C THR A 69 0.34 -2.36 2.43
N ARG A 70 0.07 -2.30 3.74
CA ARG A 70 -1.03 -3.01 4.41
C ARG A 70 -2.36 -2.29 4.24
N PHE A 71 -2.81 -2.17 3.00
CA PHE A 71 -4.03 -1.45 2.65
C PHE A 71 -5.32 -2.03 3.26
N ALA A 72 -5.29 -3.29 3.71
CA ALA A 72 -6.44 -4.00 4.26
C ALA A 72 -6.50 -3.99 5.80
N GLU A 73 -5.45 -3.51 6.49
CA GLU A 73 -5.39 -3.47 7.97
C GLU A 73 -5.79 -2.10 8.56
N VAL A 74 -6.33 -1.20 7.74
CA VAL A 74 -6.78 0.15 8.15
C VAL A 74 -8.29 0.26 8.06
#